data_AF-A0A4P0YCB6-F1
#
_entry.id   AF-A0A4P0YCB6-F1
#
_cell.length_a   1.000
_cell.length_b   1.000
_cell.length_c   1.000
_cell.angle_alpha   90.00
_cell.angle_beta   90.00
_cell.angle_gamma   90.00
#
_symmetry.space_group_name_H-M   'P 1'
#
loop_
_entity.id
_entity.type
_entity.pdbx_description
1 polymer ?
#
loop_
_entity_poly.entity_id
_entity_poly.type
_entity_poly.pdbx_seq_one_letter_code
_entity_poly.pdbx_strand_id
1 'polypeptide(L)'
;MIERLRAIGFTVEPMDFGDTQNFWAWRGHGETLAFAGHTDVVPAGDADRWINPPFEPTIRDGMLFGRGAADMKGSLAAMVVAAERFVAQYPNHRGRLAFFDHL
;
A
#
# COMPACT_ATOMS: atom_id res chain seq x y z
N MET A 1 -3.73 4.54 3.77
CA MET A 1 -4.24 3.53 2.82
C MET A 1 -5.72 3.24 3.04
N ILE A 2 -6.13 2.89 4.27
CA ILE A 2 -7.53 2.56 4.63
C ILE A 2 -8.54 3.62 4.15
N GLU A 3 -8.27 4.90 4.35
CA GLU A 3 -9.14 6.00 3.91
C GLU A 3 -9.43 5.94 2.40
N ARG A 4 -8.38 5.78 1.58
CA ARG A 4 -8.46 5.68 0.12
C ARG A 4 -9.31 4.48 -0.32
N LEU A 5 -9.09 3.32 0.30
CA LEU A 5 -9.84 2.09 0.00
C LEU A 5 -11.32 2.22 0.41
N ARG A 6 -11.60 2.78 1.59
CA ARG A 6 -12.97 3.06 2.04
C ARG A 6 -13.69 4.01 1.10
N ALA A 7 -13.01 5.04 0.58
CA ALA A 7 -13.59 6.00 -0.35
C ALA A 7 -14.09 5.36 -1.67
N ILE A 8 -13.55 4.21 -2.08
CA ILE A 8 -14.00 3.45 -3.26
C ILE A 8 -14.83 2.20 -2.91
N GLY A 9 -15.36 2.13 -1.69
CA GLY A 9 -16.33 1.13 -1.28
C GLY A 9 -15.74 -0.21 -0.83
N PHE A 10 -14.47 -0.24 -0.38
CA PHE A 10 -13.96 -1.41 0.33
C PHE A 10 -14.48 -1.43 1.77
N THR A 11 -14.89 -2.61 2.22
CA THR A 11 -14.98 -2.92 3.65
C THR A 11 -13.57 -3.12 4.18
N VAL A 12 -13.26 -2.61 5.37
CA VAL A 12 -11.94 -2.75 5.98
C VAL A 12 -12.09 -3.24 7.41
N GLU A 13 -11.42 -4.33 7.72
CA GLU A 13 -11.32 -4.97 9.03
C GLU A 13 -9.88 -4.84 9.56
N PRO A 14 -9.63 -3.98 10.56
CA PRO A 14 -8.37 -3.96 11.30
C PRO A 14 -8.17 -5.27 12.06
N MET A 15 -6.93 -5.77 12.08
CA MET A 15 -6.53 -7.04 12.69
C MET A 15 -5.20 -6.86 13.44
N ASP A 16 -5.21 -6.06 14.50
CA ASP A 16 -3.99 -5.73 15.25
C ASP A 16 -3.62 -6.86 16.22
N PHE A 17 -2.33 -7.25 16.23
CA PHE A 17 -1.81 -8.32 17.09
C PHE A 17 -0.53 -7.85 17.79
N GLY A 18 -0.60 -7.65 19.11
CA GLY A 18 0.53 -7.08 19.85
C GLY A 18 0.85 -5.68 19.35
N ASP A 19 2.11 -5.45 18.98
CA ASP A 19 2.59 -4.16 18.46
C ASP A 19 2.49 -4.05 16.92
N THR A 20 1.97 -5.08 16.25
CA THR A 20 1.86 -5.16 14.79
C THR A 20 0.45 -4.77 14.36
N GLN A 21 0.34 -3.81 13.45
CA GLN A 21 -0.95 -3.38 12.89
C GLN A 21 -1.19 -4.09 11.57
N ASN A 22 -2.38 -4.64 11.39
CA ASN A 22 -2.75 -5.28 10.13
C ASN A 22 -4.14 -4.85 9.72
N PHE A 23 -4.45 -4.97 8.43
CA PHE A 23 -5.84 -4.93 8.01
C PHE A 23 -6.10 -5.87 6.84
N TRP A 24 -7.34 -6.35 6.80
CA TRP A 24 -7.93 -6.99 5.64
C TRP A 24 -8.99 -6.07 5.04
N ALA A 25 -8.82 -5.69 3.77
CA ALA A 25 -9.80 -4.88 3.05
C ALA A 25 -10.31 -5.64 1.84
N TRP A 26 -11.61 -5.57 1.56
CA TRP A 26 -12.19 -6.23 0.39
C TRP A 26 -13.36 -5.45 -0.23
N ARG A 27 -13.54 -5.66 -1.53
CA ARG A 27 -14.68 -5.17 -2.32
C ARG A 27 -15.15 -6.24 -3.28
N GLY A 28 -16.47 -6.43 -3.37
CA GLY A 28 -17.08 -7.50 -4.17
C GLY A 28 -17.07 -8.85 -3.46
N HIS A 29 -17.34 -9.91 -4.23
CA HIS A 29 -17.63 -11.25 -3.72
C HIS A 29 -17.22 -12.34 -4.73
N GLY A 30 -16.98 -13.57 -4.26
CA GLY A 30 -16.60 -14.71 -5.10
C GLY A 30 -15.07 -14.90 -5.20
N GLU A 31 -14.61 -15.33 -6.37
CA GLU A 31 -13.17 -15.54 -6.66
C GLU A 31 -12.36 -14.30 -6.26
N THR A 32 -11.30 -14.50 -5.47
CA THR A 32 -10.61 -13.40 -4.77
C THR A 32 -9.20 -13.22 -5.32
N LEU A 33 -8.92 -12.00 -5.80
CA LEU A 33 -7.56 -11.51 -6.04
C LEU A 33 -7.17 -10.61 -4.86
N ALA A 34 -6.09 -10.96 -4.17
CA ALA A 34 -5.57 -10.17 -3.05
C ALA A 34 -4.19 -9.59 -3.39
N PHE A 35 -4.04 -8.28 -3.21
CA PHE A 35 -2.73 -7.65 -3.10
C PHE A 35 -2.23 -7.76 -1.67
N ALA A 36 -0.99 -8.22 -1.50
CA ALA A 36 -0.34 -8.29 -0.20
C ALA A 36 0.83 -7.30 -0.15
N GLY A 37 1.02 -6.65 0.99
CA GLY A 37 2.14 -5.74 1.20
C GLY A 37 2.45 -5.47 2.66
N HIS A 38 3.42 -4.59 2.88
CA HIS A 38 3.81 -4.13 4.19
C HIS A 38 4.20 -2.65 4.18
N THR A 39 3.89 -1.94 5.26
CA THR A 39 4.12 -0.50 5.38
C THR A 39 5.36 -0.14 6.20
N ASP A 40 5.86 -1.09 6.99
CA ASP A 40 7.10 -0.96 7.73
C ASP A 40 8.30 -0.90 6.77
N VAL A 41 9.41 -0.45 7.31
CA VAL A 41 10.65 -0.34 6.57
C VAL A 41 11.80 -0.69 7.50
N VAL A 42 12.82 -1.33 6.96
CA VAL A 42 14.06 -1.57 7.72
C VAL A 42 14.71 -0.25 8.15
N PRO A 43 15.52 -0.25 9.22
CA PRO A 43 16.24 0.94 9.66
C PRO A 43 17.02 1.62 8.53
N ALA A 44 17.07 2.95 8.56
CA ALA A 44 17.83 3.72 7.57
C ALA A 44 19.35 3.60 7.76
N GLY A 45 19.80 3.16 8.95
CA GLY A 45 21.20 3.20 9.35
C GLY A 45 21.65 4.63 9.62
N ASP A 46 22.93 4.89 9.37
CA ASP A 46 23.54 6.22 9.52
C ASP A 46 23.02 7.18 8.45
N ALA A 47 22.30 8.22 8.88
CA ALA A 47 21.66 9.20 8.00
C ALA A 47 22.68 10.03 7.20
N ASP A 48 23.87 10.27 7.74
CA ASP A 48 24.91 11.09 7.10
C ASP A 48 25.53 10.38 5.89
N ARG A 49 25.32 9.06 5.77
CA ARG A 49 25.74 8.27 4.62
C ARG A 49 24.76 8.34 3.44
N TRP A 50 23.59 8.94 3.64
CA TRP A 50 22.63 9.12 2.57
C TRP A 50 22.89 10.43 1.82
N ILE A 51 22.75 10.40 0.49
CA ILE A 51 22.88 11.61 -0.34
C ILE A 51 21.70 12.57 -0.09
N ASN A 52 20.52 12.01 0.19
CA ASN A 52 19.31 12.72 0.57
C ASN A 52 18.74 12.03 1.82
N PRO A 53 18.21 12.77 2.81
CA PRO A 53 17.73 12.16 4.04
C PRO A 53 16.75 11.00 3.74
N PRO A 54 16.87 9.85 4.42
CA PRO A 54 16.19 8.61 4.04
C PRO A 54 14.65 8.72 4.05
N PHE A 55 14.09 9.65 4.82
CA PHE A 55 12.65 9.88 4.93
C PHE A 55 12.19 11.21 4.30
N GLU A 56 13.06 11.87 3.53
CA GLU A 56 12.73 13.02 2.68
C GLU A 56 12.71 12.56 1.21
N PRO A 57 11.55 12.11 0.69
CA PRO A 57 11.47 11.53 -0.64
C PRO A 57 11.92 12.54 -1.69
N THR A 58 12.95 12.20 -2.45
CA THR A 58 13.57 13.09 -3.42
C THR A 58 13.58 12.44 -4.79
N ILE A 59 13.09 13.15 -5.81
CA ILE A 59 13.21 12.71 -7.20
C ILE A 59 14.47 13.36 -7.80
N ARG A 60 15.37 12.53 -8.32
CA ARG A 60 16.57 12.98 -9.03
C ARG A 60 16.84 12.06 -10.22
N ASP A 61 17.09 12.65 -11.39
CA ASP A 61 17.38 11.92 -12.63
C ASP A 61 16.34 10.83 -12.96
N GLY A 62 15.06 11.13 -12.71
CA GLY A 62 13.94 10.21 -12.96
C GLY A 62 13.76 9.11 -11.91
N MET A 63 14.59 9.07 -10.86
CA MET A 63 14.54 8.07 -9.79
C MET A 63 14.02 8.68 -8.49
N LEU A 64 13.13 7.95 -7.80
CA LEU A 64 12.65 8.31 -6.46
C LEU A 64 13.56 7.68 -5.40
N PHE A 65 14.24 8.53 -4.63
CA PHE A 65 15.08 8.15 -3.50
C PHE A 65 14.33 8.29 -2.18
N GLY A 66 14.50 7.30 -1.31
CA GLY A 66 13.94 7.26 0.04
C GLY A 66 13.82 5.84 0.55
N ARG A 67 13.96 5.65 1.85
CA ARG A 67 13.70 4.35 2.50
C ARG A 67 12.23 3.99 2.29
N GLY A 68 12.01 2.80 1.74
CA GLY A 68 10.68 2.32 1.40
C GLY A 68 10.25 2.60 -0.04
N ALA A 69 11.01 3.39 -0.82
CA ALA A 69 10.62 3.73 -2.19
C ALA A 69 10.46 2.48 -3.07
N ALA A 70 11.46 1.59 -3.06
CA ALA A 70 11.40 0.30 -3.76
C ALA A 70 10.69 -0.79 -2.93
N ASP A 71 10.97 -0.83 -1.61
CA ASP A 71 10.54 -1.91 -0.72
C ASP A 71 9.73 -1.38 0.49
N MET A 72 8.40 -1.33 0.42
CA MET A 72 7.59 -1.52 -0.79
C MET A 72 6.51 -0.44 -1.00
N LYS A 73 6.72 0.75 -0.44
CA LYS A 73 5.74 1.86 -0.49
C LYS A 73 5.41 2.31 -1.91
N GLY A 74 6.34 2.19 -2.86
CA GLY A 74 6.08 2.41 -4.28
C GLY A 74 5.02 1.45 -4.82
N SER A 75 5.18 0.16 -4.55
CA SER A 75 4.21 -0.88 -4.91
C SER A 75 2.87 -0.66 -4.21
N LEU A 76 2.86 -0.33 -2.92
CA LEU A 76 1.64 0.00 -2.18
C LEU A 76 0.84 1.13 -2.85
N ALA A 77 1.52 2.23 -3.18
CA ALA A 77 0.90 3.36 -3.87
C ALA A 77 0.34 2.96 -5.24
N ALA A 78 1.10 2.18 -6.02
CA ALA A 78 0.67 1.70 -7.33
C ALA A 78 -0.57 0.80 -7.24
N MET A 79 -0.62 -0.14 -6.31
CA MET A 79 -1.75 -1.06 -6.13
C MET A 79 -3.03 -0.32 -5.71
N VAL A 80 -2.94 0.65 -4.80
CA VAL A 80 -4.11 1.45 -4.39
C VAL A 80 -4.65 2.29 -5.56
N VAL A 81 -3.77 2.96 -6.31
CA VAL A 81 -4.18 3.73 -7.50
C VAL A 81 -4.77 2.82 -8.58
N ALA A 82 -4.21 1.62 -8.76
CA ALA A 82 -4.76 0.64 -9.69
C ALA A 82 -6.17 0.21 -9.26
N ALA A 83 -6.40 -0.04 -7.97
CA ALA A 83 -7.74 -0.38 -7.45
C ALA A 83 -8.75 0.75 -7.66
N GLU A 84 -8.38 2.01 -7.44
CA GLU A 84 -9.26 3.16 -7.71
C GLU A 84 -9.65 3.25 -9.17
N ARG A 85 -8.66 3.15 -10.07
CA ARG A 85 -8.89 3.20 -11.53
C ARG A 85 -9.74 2.02 -11.99
N PHE A 86 -9.44 0.83 -11.47
CA PHE A 86 -10.19 -0.39 -11.78
C PHE A 86 -11.65 -0.30 -11.32
N VAL A 87 -11.91 0.16 -10.09
CA VAL A 87 -13.27 0.31 -9.57
C VAL A 87 -14.04 1.41 -10.31
N ALA A 88 -13.38 2.51 -10.68
CA ALA A 88 -14.00 3.55 -11.50
C ALA A 88 -14.44 3.01 -12.87
N GLN A 89 -13.63 2.15 -13.48
CA GLN A 89 -13.92 1.54 -14.78
C GLN A 89 -14.92 0.37 -14.69
N TYR A 90 -14.86 -0.41 -13.60
CA TYR A 90 -15.64 -1.63 -13.38
C TYR A 90 -16.33 -1.60 -12.00
N PRO A 91 -17.30 -0.69 -11.78
CA PRO A 91 -17.93 -0.54 -10.45
C PRO A 91 -18.65 -1.81 -9.98
N ASN A 92 -19.14 -2.63 -10.92
CA ASN A 92 -19.80 -3.92 -10.68
C ASN A 92 -18.93 -5.10 -11.15
N HIS A 93 -17.60 -5.01 -10.97
CA HIS A 93 -16.69 -6.08 -11.36
C HIS A 93 -17.11 -7.45 -10.78
N ARG A 94 -16.81 -8.51 -11.52
CA ARG A 94 -16.95 -9.89 -11.03
C ARG A 94 -15.81 -10.20 -10.05
N GLY A 95 -16.06 -11.12 -9.12
CA GLY A 95 -15.07 -11.50 -8.12
C GLY A 95 -14.91 -10.46 -7.01
N ARG A 96 -13.92 -10.72 -6.15
CA ARG A 96 -13.54 -9.91 -5.00
C ARG A 96 -12.12 -9.41 -5.17
N LEU A 97 -11.93 -8.10 -5.04
CA LEU A 97 -10.62 -7.48 -4.95
C LEU A 97 -10.32 -7.23 -3.48
N ALA A 98 -9.12 -7.59 -3.03
CA ALA A 98 -8.74 -7.45 -1.63
C ALA A 98 -7.31 -6.92 -1.44
N PHE A 99 -7.07 -6.40 -0.24
CA PHE A 99 -5.76 -5.99 0.26
C PHE A 99 -5.52 -6.63 1.62
N PHE A 100 -4.32 -7.19 1.79
CA PHE A 100 -3.78 -7.59 3.08
C PHE A 100 -2.47 -6.84 3.31
N ASP A 101 -2.40 -6.03 4.35
CA ASP A 101 -1.22 -5.22 4.64
C ASP A 101 -0.90 -5.26 6.13
N HIS A 102 0.40 -5.20 6.45
CA HIS A 102 0.93 -5.26 7.80
C HIS A 102 1.99 -4.18 8.07
N LEU A 103 2.13 -3.81 9.34
CA LEU A 103 3.12 -2.88 9.90
C LEU A 103 3.83 -3.55 11.08
#